data_AF-A0A7X8FJ27-F1
#
_entry.id   AF-A0A7X8FJ27-F1
#
_cell.length_a   1.000
_cell.length_b   1.000
_cell.length_c   1.000
_cell.angle_alpha   90.00
_cell.angle_beta   90.00
_cell.angle_gamma   90.00
#
_symmetry.space_group_name_H-M   'P 1'
#
loop_
_entity.id
_entity.type
_entity.pdbx_description
1 polymer ?
#
loop_
_entity_poly.entity_id
_entity_poly.type
_entity_poly.pdbx_seq_one_letter_code
_entity_poly.pdbx_strand_id
1 'polypeptide(L)'
;MMENKSVPTGGRHIIFCRCGGERIDGALLRDVDEYLGSVPAKVTRLSDLCGIAAKRKDELNGLFTEGTRNMLIGCHRRSMDILFRKSYGEASPLPEFIHIDLIDSSFKDVAGKIDEFLADFSEKHNLVEIVEESGWPSWYPLIDYSRCTSCGQCADFCLFGVYSKEEGRILVTDPEACKNNCPACARICPATAIIFPKYRHGGAIGGSDMIDEKAEHQRQAQDIEEFLGDDIYKALQRRKLKRQSIIRDEAMKKALSERDKARGGSPIN
;
A
#
# COMPACT_ATOMS: atom_id res chain seq x y z
N MET A 1 43.02 22.49 -12.91
CA MET A 1 42.56 23.17 -11.68
C MET A 1 41.34 22.41 -11.20
N MET A 2 41.51 21.60 -10.16
CA MET A 2 40.42 20.85 -9.55
C MET A 2 39.57 21.84 -8.78
N GLU A 3 38.32 22.04 -9.21
CA GLU A 3 37.33 22.80 -8.47
C GLU A 3 37.00 22.03 -7.20
N ASN A 4 37.60 22.49 -6.11
CA ASN A 4 37.29 22.07 -4.76
C ASN A 4 35.88 22.59 -4.44
N LYS A 5 34.84 21.79 -4.73
CA LYS A 5 33.48 22.08 -4.29
C LYS A 5 33.48 21.96 -2.77
N SER A 6 33.60 23.10 -2.10
CA SER A 6 33.35 23.24 -0.67
C SER A 6 31.98 22.64 -0.35
N VAL A 7 31.97 21.50 0.35
CA VAL A 7 30.78 20.90 0.93
C VAL A 7 30.20 21.94 1.89
N PRO A 8 28.92 22.32 1.79
CA PRO A 8 28.31 23.21 2.77
C PRO A 8 28.45 22.57 4.15
N THR A 9 29.07 23.28 5.09
CA THR A 9 29.06 22.95 6.53
C THR A 9 27.65 23.21 7.09
N GLY A 10 26.68 22.45 6.60
CA GLY A 10 25.30 22.43 7.08
C GLY A 10 25.10 21.38 8.17
N GLY A 11 24.04 21.52 8.95
CA GLY A 11 23.68 20.53 9.98
C GLY A 11 23.37 19.15 9.39
N ARG A 12 23.33 18.11 10.23
CA ARG A 12 22.85 16.78 9.86
C ARG A 12 21.69 16.39 10.75
N HIS A 13 20.60 15.95 10.13
CA HIS A 13 19.41 15.54 10.87
C HIS A 13 18.98 14.15 10.43
N ILE A 14 18.93 13.24 11.41
CA ILE A 14 18.41 11.88 11.22
C ILE A 14 16.98 11.83 11.71
N ILE A 15 16.06 11.38 10.86
CA ILE A 15 14.66 11.16 11.18
C ILE A 15 14.44 9.65 11.16
N PHE A 16 13.94 9.10 12.26
CA PHE A 16 13.83 7.66 12.45
C PHE A 16 12.41 7.26 12.84
N CYS A 17 11.77 6.42 12.03
CA CYS A 17 10.47 5.85 12.33
C CYS A 17 10.62 4.58 13.19
N ARG A 18 10.18 4.66 14.45
CA ARG A 18 10.20 3.58 15.43
C ARG A 18 8.81 2.94 15.62
N CYS A 19 8.04 2.81 14.54
CA CYS A 19 6.69 2.24 14.62
C CYS A 19 6.72 0.76 15.04
N GLY A 20 5.72 0.33 15.81
CA GLY A 20 5.53 -1.07 16.21
C GLY A 20 4.95 -1.98 15.12
N GLY A 21 5.16 -1.67 13.84
CA GLY A 21 4.70 -2.51 12.74
C GLY A 21 5.51 -3.81 12.65
N GLU A 22 4.87 -4.93 12.33
CA GLU A 22 5.48 -6.27 12.35
C GLU A 22 6.44 -6.57 11.17
N ARG A 23 6.62 -5.61 10.25
CA ARG A 23 7.41 -5.82 9.03
C ARG A 23 8.91 -5.59 9.19
N ILE A 24 9.29 -4.74 10.14
CA ILE A 24 10.69 -4.46 10.43
C ILE A 24 11.08 -5.42 11.54
N ASP A 25 12.24 -6.08 11.41
CA ASP A 25 12.73 -6.96 12.47
C ASP A 25 12.86 -6.18 13.80
N GLY A 26 12.29 -6.75 14.85
CA GLY A 26 12.20 -6.06 16.14
C GLY A 26 13.56 -5.89 16.82
N ALA A 27 14.53 -6.78 16.58
CA ALA A 27 15.88 -6.63 17.10
C ALA A 27 16.62 -5.54 16.34
N LEU A 28 16.58 -5.56 14.99
CA LEU A 28 17.11 -4.50 14.16
C LEU A 28 16.61 -3.11 14.58
N LEU A 29 15.29 -2.96 14.76
CA LEU A 29 14.70 -1.68 15.13
C LEU A 29 15.20 -1.18 16.50
N ARG A 30 15.40 -2.08 17.47
CA ARG A 30 15.97 -1.73 18.78
C ARG A 30 17.44 -1.36 18.67
N ASP A 31 18.23 -2.15 17.97
CA ASP A 31 19.68 -1.93 17.83
C ASP A 31 19.95 -0.59 17.11
N VAL A 32 19.18 -0.26 16.07
CA VAL A 32 19.25 1.03 15.39
C VAL A 32 18.85 2.18 16.32
N ASP A 33 17.79 2.03 17.11
CA ASP A 33 17.36 3.07 18.05
C ASP A 33 18.39 3.34 19.15
N GLU A 34 18.98 2.30 19.71
CA GLU A 34 20.05 2.40 20.71
C GLU A 34 21.28 3.08 20.13
N TYR A 35 21.69 2.68 18.92
CA TYR A 35 22.82 3.26 18.23
C TYR A 35 22.62 4.76 17.97
N LEU A 36 21.44 5.17 17.49
CA LEU A 36 21.07 6.58 17.29
C LEU A 36 21.05 7.40 18.59
N GLY A 37 20.93 6.77 19.76
CA GLY A 37 21.02 7.44 21.06
C GLY A 37 22.42 7.98 21.42
N SER A 38 23.43 7.66 20.60
CA SER A 38 24.83 8.03 20.87
C SER A 38 25.50 8.83 19.74
N VAL A 39 24.82 9.03 18.61
CA VAL A 39 25.42 9.69 17.44
C VAL A 39 25.57 11.20 17.63
N PRO A 40 26.63 11.82 17.11
CA PRO A 40 26.90 13.25 17.26
C PRO A 40 26.09 14.09 16.25
N ALA A 41 24.77 13.93 16.26
CA ALA A 41 23.83 14.62 15.37
C ALA A 41 22.47 14.83 16.03
N LYS A 42 21.67 15.73 15.46
CA LYS A 42 20.24 15.84 15.73
C LYS A 42 19.52 14.59 15.23
N VAL A 43 18.77 13.97 16.13
CA VAL A 43 17.90 12.82 15.83
C VAL A 43 16.47 13.18 16.19
N THR A 44 15.53 12.99 15.26
CA THR A 44 14.11 13.01 15.56
C THR A 44 13.53 11.62 15.43
N ARG A 45 13.15 11.04 16.57
CA ARG A 45 12.44 9.77 16.66
C ARG A 45 10.94 10.02 16.48
N LEU A 46 10.32 9.24 15.61
CA LEU A 46 8.88 9.23 15.37
C LEU A 46 8.33 7.93 15.94
N SER A 47 7.44 7.98 16.94
CA SER A 47 6.89 6.75 17.53
C SER A 47 6.06 5.96 16.52
N ASP A 48 5.35 6.65 15.61
CA ASP A 48 4.63 6.05 14.50
C ASP A 48 4.42 7.07 13.37
N LEU A 49 5.29 7.08 12.37
CA LEU A 49 5.17 8.03 11.25
C LEU A 49 3.82 7.93 10.52
N CYS A 50 3.22 6.73 10.43
CA CYS A 50 1.90 6.58 9.79
C CYS A 50 0.83 7.33 10.61
N GLY A 51 0.86 7.18 11.94
CA GLY A 51 -0.08 7.84 12.84
C GLY A 51 0.12 9.35 12.89
N ILE A 52 1.38 9.79 12.99
CA ILE A 52 1.77 11.20 12.99
C ILE A 52 1.33 11.88 11.68
N ALA A 53 1.54 11.25 10.52
CA ALA A 53 1.11 11.80 9.23
C ALA A 53 -0.43 11.90 9.08
N ALA A 54 -1.18 11.07 9.80
CA ALA A 54 -2.63 11.15 9.80
C ALA A 54 -3.16 12.24 10.76
N LYS A 55 -2.57 12.35 11.96
CA LYS A 55 -3.13 13.14 13.08
C LYS A 55 -2.38 14.44 13.40
N ARG A 56 -1.08 14.52 13.10
CA ARG A 56 -0.16 15.59 13.54
C ARG A 56 0.69 16.11 12.37
N LYS A 57 0.04 16.45 11.25
CA LYS A 57 0.71 16.86 9.99
C LYS A 57 1.67 18.04 10.16
N ASP A 58 1.31 19.01 10.99
CA ASP A 58 2.11 20.22 11.21
C ASP A 58 3.48 19.91 11.83
N GLU A 59 3.58 18.83 12.60
CA GLU A 59 4.85 18.40 13.19
C GLU A 59 5.78 17.76 12.19
N LEU A 60 5.26 17.21 11.09
CA LEU A 60 6.08 16.72 10.00
C LEU A 60 6.60 17.85 9.12
N ASN A 61 5.83 18.94 8.99
CA ASN A 61 6.16 20.09 8.13
C ASN A 61 7.38 20.90 8.58
N GLY A 62 7.78 20.78 9.83
CA GLY A 62 8.97 21.44 10.39
C GLY A 62 10.22 20.57 10.49
N LEU A 63 10.18 19.33 10.01
CA LEU A 63 11.30 18.40 10.19
C LEU A 63 12.50 18.75 9.33
N PHE A 64 12.28 19.15 8.09
CA PHE A 64 13.36 19.43 7.15
C PHE A 64 13.70 20.92 7.17
N THR A 65 14.98 21.23 7.36
CA THR A 65 15.48 22.61 7.40
C THR A 65 16.41 22.88 6.21
N GLU A 66 16.33 24.08 5.64
CA GLU A 66 17.17 24.46 4.51
C GLU A 66 18.66 24.43 4.90
N GLY A 67 19.50 23.91 4.01
CA GLY A 67 20.94 23.75 4.26
C GLY A 67 21.30 22.59 5.19
N THR A 68 20.33 21.89 5.79
CA THR A 68 20.57 20.68 6.58
C THR A 68 20.51 19.46 5.68
N ARG A 69 21.50 18.57 5.81
CA ARG A 69 21.49 17.27 5.13
C ARG A 69 20.65 16.31 5.97
N ASN A 70 19.71 15.61 5.33
CA ASN A 70 18.74 14.79 6.05
C ASN A 70 18.87 13.32 5.70
N MET A 71 18.71 12.47 6.71
CA MET A 71 18.58 11.02 6.55
C MET A 71 17.26 10.57 7.14
N LEU A 72 16.50 9.77 6.39
CA LEU A 72 15.25 9.18 6.82
C LEU A 72 15.40 7.66 6.91
N ILE A 73 15.11 7.11 8.09
CA ILE A 73 15.25 5.69 8.40
C ILE A 73 13.87 5.12 8.74
N GLY A 74 13.45 4.07 8.04
CA GLY A 74 12.20 3.36 8.33
C GLY A 74 11.88 2.28 7.29
N CYS A 75 10.60 2.03 7.00
CA CYS A 75 10.19 1.14 5.92
C CYS A 75 10.49 1.68 4.50
N HIS A 76 10.07 0.93 3.48
CA HIS A 76 10.23 1.24 2.06
C HIS A 76 10.02 2.70 1.68
N ARG A 77 10.87 3.19 0.76
CA ARG A 77 10.91 4.58 0.35
C ARG A 77 9.56 5.06 -0.18
N ARG A 78 8.92 4.25 -1.02
CA ARG A 78 7.60 4.55 -1.61
C ARG A 78 6.54 4.89 -0.57
N SER A 79 6.53 4.21 0.59
CA SER A 79 5.61 4.52 1.69
C SER A 79 5.96 5.86 2.34
N MET A 80 7.25 6.09 2.59
CA MET A 80 7.75 7.30 3.23
C MET A 80 7.48 8.55 2.38
N ASP A 81 7.78 8.48 1.09
CA ASP A 81 7.56 9.58 0.15
C ASP A 81 6.09 10.03 0.17
N ILE A 82 5.15 9.08 0.20
CA ILE A 82 3.70 9.39 0.25
C ILE A 82 3.30 10.03 1.58
N LEU A 83 3.80 9.52 2.72
CA LEU A 83 3.50 10.06 4.05
C LEU A 83 3.98 11.50 4.21
N PHE A 84 5.20 11.79 3.73
CA PHE A 84 5.75 13.14 3.75
C PHE A 84 5.07 14.06 2.72
N ARG A 85 4.75 13.57 1.51
CA ARG A 85 4.04 14.37 0.50
C ARG A 85 2.70 14.86 1.01
N LYS A 86 1.96 14.01 1.72
CA LYS A 86 0.67 14.35 2.33
C LYS A 86 0.78 15.48 3.35
N SER A 87 1.93 15.63 4.00
CA SER A 87 2.17 16.64 5.04
C SER A 87 2.60 17.97 4.42
N TYR A 88 3.61 17.93 3.53
CA TYR A 88 4.18 19.13 2.88
C TYR A 88 3.31 19.72 1.77
N GLY A 89 2.29 18.98 1.31
CA GLY A 89 1.41 19.39 0.22
C GLY A 89 1.98 19.03 -1.16
N GLU A 90 1.08 18.80 -2.11
CA GLU A 90 1.44 18.34 -3.47
C GLU A 90 2.24 19.37 -4.28
N ALA A 91 2.09 20.67 -3.99
CA ALA A 91 2.71 21.76 -4.73
C ALA A 91 4.15 22.06 -4.30
N SER A 92 4.58 21.58 -3.14
CA SER A 92 5.93 21.80 -2.63
C SER A 92 6.83 20.62 -2.99
N PRO A 93 8.08 20.87 -3.43
CA PRO A 93 9.03 19.79 -3.63
C PRO A 93 9.27 19.07 -2.29
N LEU A 94 9.31 17.74 -2.33
CA LEU A 94 9.73 16.98 -1.17
C LEU A 94 11.18 17.36 -0.81
N PRO A 95 11.48 17.56 0.48
CA PRO A 95 12.86 17.77 0.91
C PRO A 95 13.76 16.61 0.47
N GLU A 96 14.99 16.92 0.07
CA GLU A 96 15.95 15.87 -0.27
C GLU A 96 16.43 15.18 1.00
N PHE A 97 16.35 13.85 1.01
CA PHE A 97 16.88 13.01 2.08
C PHE A 97 17.50 11.73 1.52
N ILE A 98 18.49 11.23 2.27
CA ILE A 98 19.02 9.89 2.09
C ILE A 98 18.09 8.93 2.82
N HIS A 99 17.61 7.89 2.14
CA HIS A 99 16.69 6.92 2.73
C HIS A 99 17.43 5.62 3.09
N ILE A 100 17.11 5.07 4.26
CA ILE A 100 17.49 3.72 4.67
C ILE A 100 16.22 2.91 4.91
N ASP A 101 16.06 1.86 4.12
CA ASP A 101 15.03 0.85 4.29
C ASP A 101 15.44 -0.19 5.33
N LEU A 102 14.65 -0.35 6.37
CA LEU A 102 14.90 -1.33 7.44
C LEU A 102 14.31 -2.71 7.17
N ILE A 103 13.46 -2.88 6.15
CA ILE A 103 12.77 -4.15 5.91
C ILE A 103 13.72 -5.22 5.37
N ASP A 104 14.63 -4.80 4.49
CA ASP A 104 15.55 -5.69 3.79
C ASP A 104 17.02 -5.44 4.18
N SER A 105 17.26 -4.85 5.37
CA SER A 105 18.60 -4.46 5.84
C SER A 105 19.04 -5.20 7.11
N SER A 106 20.36 -5.32 7.30
CA SER A 106 20.95 -5.73 8.57
C SER A 106 21.41 -4.52 9.40
N PHE A 107 21.59 -4.70 10.71
CA PHE A 107 22.09 -3.62 11.58
C PHE A 107 23.45 -3.11 11.10
N LYS A 108 24.35 -4.01 10.68
CA LYS A 108 25.68 -3.65 10.17
C LYS A 108 25.59 -2.70 8.97
N ASP A 109 24.67 -2.96 8.05
CA ASP A 109 24.50 -2.14 6.85
C ASP A 109 23.90 -0.77 7.20
N VAL A 110 22.94 -0.73 8.13
CA VAL A 110 22.34 0.52 8.61
C VAL A 110 23.36 1.38 9.35
N ALA A 111 24.08 0.81 10.31
CA ALA A 111 25.11 1.51 11.07
C ALA A 111 26.21 2.06 10.15
N GLY A 112 26.70 1.27 9.20
CA GLY A 112 27.69 1.73 8.23
C GLY A 112 27.23 2.92 7.39
N LYS A 113 25.96 2.93 6.97
CA LYS A 113 25.37 4.09 6.24
C LYS A 113 25.20 5.32 7.12
N ILE A 114 24.88 5.14 8.41
CA ILE A 114 24.80 6.25 9.37
C ILE A 114 26.20 6.82 9.61
N ASP A 115 27.22 5.96 9.83
CA ASP A 115 28.61 6.37 9.99
C ASP A 115 29.10 7.15 8.76
N GLU A 116 28.84 6.66 7.55
CA GLU A 116 29.16 7.35 6.29
C GLU A 116 28.45 8.71 6.20
N PHE A 117 27.17 8.74 6.56
CA PHE A 117 26.40 9.98 6.59
C PHE A 117 26.91 10.97 7.64
N LEU A 118 27.54 10.50 8.71
CA LEU A 118 28.14 11.27 9.80
C LEU A 118 29.66 11.48 9.66
N ALA A 119 30.27 10.99 8.57
CA ALA A 119 31.70 11.18 8.31
C ALA A 119 32.09 12.68 8.29
N ASP A 120 33.16 13.01 9.00
CA ASP A 120 33.68 14.38 9.15
C ASP A 120 32.67 15.39 9.75
N PHE A 121 31.68 14.92 10.51
CA PHE A 121 30.73 15.77 11.23
C PHE A 121 30.62 15.39 12.68
N SER A 122 30.47 16.41 13.50
CA SER A 122 30.21 16.22 14.92
C SER A 122 29.50 17.46 15.45
N GLU A 123 28.31 17.25 15.99
CA GLU A 123 27.62 18.23 16.83
C GLU A 123 27.19 17.56 18.13
N LYS A 124 26.67 18.37 19.06
CA LYS A 124 26.10 17.84 20.30
C LYS A 124 24.92 16.94 19.96
N HIS A 125 24.97 15.68 20.42
CA HIS A 125 23.83 14.76 20.33
C HIS A 125 22.56 15.44 20.86
N ASN A 126 21.51 15.41 20.06
CA ASN A 126 20.22 15.97 20.41
C ASN A 126 19.10 15.07 19.89
N LEU A 127 18.50 14.28 20.78
CA LEU A 127 17.38 13.41 20.47
C LEU A 127 16.07 14.08 20.88
N VAL A 128 15.16 14.22 19.92
CA VAL A 128 13.78 14.68 20.12
C VAL A 128 12.84 13.55 19.71
N GLU A 129 11.76 13.34 20.45
CA GLU A 129 10.76 12.34 20.12
C GLU A 129 9.40 13.00 19.84
N ILE A 130 8.78 12.61 18.73
CA ILE A 130 7.40 12.96 18.37
C ILE A 130 6.55 11.71 18.55
N VAL A 131 5.59 11.79 19.47
CA VAL A 131 4.79 10.64 19.89
C VAL A 131 3.36 10.75 19.32
N GLU A 132 2.87 9.67 18.73
CA GLU A 132 1.44 9.43 18.54
C GLU A 132 0.95 8.51 19.67
N GLU A 133 0.06 9.02 20.53
CA GLU A 133 -0.36 8.35 21.78
C GLU A 133 -1.78 7.78 21.73
N SER A 134 -2.47 7.85 20.58
CA SER A 134 -3.86 7.45 20.50
C SER A 134 -4.10 5.94 20.67
N GLY A 135 -3.04 5.12 20.63
CA GLY A 135 -3.15 3.66 20.62
C GLY A 135 -3.75 3.08 19.34
N TRP A 136 -4.04 3.93 18.35
CA TRP A 136 -4.48 3.50 17.03
C TRP A 136 -3.31 2.83 16.31
N PRO A 137 -3.48 1.63 15.72
CA PRO A 137 -2.39 0.94 15.03
C PRO A 137 -1.94 1.63 13.73
N SER A 138 -2.53 2.77 13.37
CA SER A 138 -2.27 3.51 12.14
C SER A 138 -2.35 2.63 10.90
N TRP A 139 -3.36 1.75 10.88
CA TRP A 139 -3.69 0.90 9.75
C TRP A 139 -4.64 1.65 8.82
N TYR A 140 -4.12 2.13 7.68
CA TYR A 140 -4.92 2.79 6.67
C TYR A 140 -4.22 2.77 5.30
N PRO A 141 -4.97 2.91 4.20
CA PRO A 141 -4.38 2.92 2.86
C PRO A 141 -3.62 4.23 2.59
N LEU A 142 -2.48 4.11 1.93
CA LEU A 142 -1.79 5.18 1.23
C LEU A 142 -2.04 5.02 -0.28
N ILE A 143 -2.13 6.15 -1.00
CA ILE A 143 -2.31 6.15 -2.45
C ILE A 143 -1.01 6.62 -3.10
N ASP A 144 -0.43 5.76 -3.92
CA ASP A 144 0.65 6.11 -4.83
C ASP A 144 0.09 6.74 -6.10
N TYR A 145 0.08 8.07 -6.14
CA TYR A 145 -0.41 8.82 -7.30
C TYR A 145 0.46 8.69 -8.55
N SER A 146 1.69 8.17 -8.46
CA SER A 146 2.49 7.89 -9.67
C SER A 146 1.92 6.71 -10.48
N ARG A 147 1.13 5.84 -9.83
CA ARG A 147 0.46 4.69 -10.44
C ARG A 147 -1.06 4.84 -10.53
N CYS A 148 -1.66 5.59 -9.61
CA CYS A 148 -3.11 5.72 -9.54
C CYS A 148 -3.69 6.30 -10.83
N THR A 149 -4.64 5.57 -11.43
CA THR A 149 -5.37 6.00 -12.64
C THR A 149 -6.68 6.73 -12.32
N SER A 150 -6.94 7.03 -11.04
CA SER A 150 -8.22 7.59 -10.56
C SER A 150 -9.47 6.78 -10.94
N CYS A 151 -9.34 5.47 -11.18
CA CYS A 151 -10.47 4.62 -11.58
C CYS A 151 -11.58 4.49 -10.51
N GLY A 152 -11.27 4.78 -9.24
CA GLY A 152 -12.26 4.82 -8.16
C GLY A 152 -12.68 3.48 -7.56
N GLN A 153 -12.17 2.34 -8.06
CA GLN A 153 -12.55 1.01 -7.56
C GLN A 153 -12.29 0.82 -6.06
N CYS A 154 -11.19 1.37 -5.53
CA CYS A 154 -10.89 1.30 -4.09
C CYS A 154 -11.94 2.03 -3.23
N ALA A 155 -12.45 3.17 -3.71
CA ALA A 155 -13.48 3.94 -3.04
C ALA A 155 -14.84 3.24 -3.12
N ASP A 156 -15.21 2.69 -4.28
CA ASP A 156 -16.48 1.97 -4.46
C ASP A 156 -16.52 0.64 -3.68
N PHE A 157 -15.36 0.00 -3.51
CA PHE A 157 -15.24 -1.23 -2.73
C PHE A 157 -15.30 -0.99 -1.22
N CYS A 158 -14.87 0.18 -0.74
CA CYS A 158 -14.72 0.43 0.69
C CYS A 158 -16.07 0.66 1.39
N LEU A 159 -16.48 -0.28 2.23
CA LEU A 159 -17.71 -0.17 3.04
C LEU A 159 -17.56 0.71 4.29
N PHE A 160 -16.34 1.19 4.57
CA PHE A 160 -16.01 1.87 5.82
C PHE A 160 -15.83 3.39 5.67
N GLY A 161 -16.10 3.97 4.49
CA GLY A 161 -16.06 5.43 4.32
C GLY A 161 -14.66 6.05 4.36
N VAL A 162 -13.61 5.27 4.11
CA VAL A 162 -12.20 5.73 4.18
C VAL A 162 -11.86 6.77 3.11
N TYR A 163 -12.54 6.72 1.96
CA TYR A 163 -12.20 7.47 0.76
C TYR A 163 -13.24 8.52 0.39
N SER A 164 -12.79 9.61 -0.23
CA SER A 164 -13.63 10.53 -1.00
C SER A 164 -13.22 10.54 -2.48
N LYS A 165 -14.16 10.91 -3.35
CA LYS A 165 -13.94 11.16 -4.78
C LYS A 165 -14.11 12.66 -5.02
N GLU A 166 -13.03 13.37 -5.29
CA GLU A 166 -13.01 14.84 -5.42
C GLU A 166 -12.27 15.23 -6.70
N GLU A 167 -12.88 16.04 -7.56
CA GLU A 167 -12.25 16.59 -8.78
C GLU A 167 -11.56 15.53 -9.67
N GLY A 168 -12.12 14.33 -9.77
CA GLY A 168 -11.53 13.24 -10.53
C GLY A 168 -10.29 12.60 -9.88
N ARG A 169 -10.06 12.84 -8.59
CA ARG A 169 -9.05 12.19 -7.75
C ARG A 169 -9.72 11.41 -6.62
N ILE A 170 -9.02 10.38 -6.16
CA ILE A 170 -9.42 9.59 -4.99
C ILE A 170 -8.54 10.01 -3.83
N LEU A 171 -9.14 10.36 -2.69
CA LEU A 171 -8.43 10.82 -1.50
C LEU A 171 -8.74 9.90 -0.32
N VAL A 172 -7.80 9.78 0.61
CA VAL A 172 -8.02 9.10 1.90
C VAL A 172 -8.35 10.18 2.93
N THR A 173 -9.65 10.36 3.19
CA THR A 173 -10.20 11.42 4.05
C THR A 173 -10.46 10.97 5.47
N ASP A 174 -10.77 9.69 5.68
CA ASP A 174 -10.99 9.12 7.01
C ASP A 174 -10.11 7.87 7.23
N PRO A 175 -8.82 8.06 7.56
CA PRO A 175 -7.91 6.96 7.83
C PRO A 175 -8.37 6.04 8.97
N GLU A 176 -8.96 6.60 10.04
CA GLU A 176 -9.30 5.86 11.26
C GLU A 176 -10.51 4.93 11.07
N ALA A 177 -11.38 5.24 10.10
CA ALA A 177 -12.47 4.35 9.74
C ALA A 177 -12.01 3.04 9.06
N CYS A 178 -10.74 2.93 8.65
CA CYS A 178 -10.25 1.73 8.01
C CYS A 178 -10.32 0.51 8.93
N LYS A 179 -10.96 -0.57 8.48
CA LYS A 179 -10.98 -1.83 9.21
C LYS A 179 -9.55 -2.38 9.33
N ASN A 180 -9.06 -2.47 10.56
CA ASN A 180 -7.74 -3.02 10.88
C ASN A 180 -7.49 -4.36 10.17
N ASN A 181 -6.29 -4.49 9.58
CA ASN A 181 -5.82 -5.66 8.84
C ASN A 181 -6.62 -6.02 7.59
N CYS A 182 -7.42 -5.09 7.04
CA CYS A 182 -8.12 -5.27 5.75
C CYS A 182 -7.35 -4.62 4.59
N PRO A 183 -6.66 -5.38 3.71
CA PRO A 183 -5.96 -4.86 2.54
C PRO A 183 -6.82 -4.92 1.26
N ALA A 184 -8.14 -5.15 1.36
CA ALA A 184 -8.96 -5.57 0.23
C ALA A 184 -9.01 -4.53 -0.91
N CYS A 185 -9.03 -3.24 -0.58
CA CYS A 185 -8.95 -2.16 -1.57
C CYS A 185 -7.61 -2.16 -2.35
N ALA A 186 -6.53 -2.68 -1.77
CA ALA A 186 -5.26 -2.85 -2.47
C ALA A 186 -5.24 -4.06 -3.39
N ARG A 187 -5.92 -5.15 -3.02
CA ARG A 187 -6.02 -6.34 -3.87
C ARG A 187 -6.80 -6.09 -5.15
N ILE A 188 -7.86 -5.27 -5.08
CA ILE A 188 -8.70 -4.93 -6.24
C ILE A 188 -8.12 -3.80 -7.10
N CYS A 189 -7.09 -3.08 -6.63
CA CYS A 189 -6.54 -1.97 -7.38
C CYS A 189 -5.82 -2.48 -8.65
N PRO A 190 -6.32 -2.16 -9.86
CA PRO A 190 -5.73 -2.69 -11.10
C PRO A 190 -4.34 -2.10 -11.39
N ALA A 191 -4.03 -0.93 -10.82
CA ALA A 191 -2.75 -0.25 -10.99
C ALA A 191 -1.76 -0.52 -9.84
N THR A 192 -2.14 -1.34 -8.84
CA THR A 192 -1.30 -1.62 -7.66
C THR A 192 -0.83 -0.34 -6.94
N ALA A 193 -1.74 0.64 -6.87
CA ALA A 193 -1.47 1.98 -6.36
C ALA A 193 -1.81 2.15 -4.87
N ILE A 194 -2.50 1.20 -4.24
CA ILE A 194 -2.87 1.28 -2.83
C ILE A 194 -1.86 0.51 -1.99
N ILE A 195 -1.33 1.16 -0.96
CA ILE A 195 -0.28 0.65 -0.08
C ILE A 195 -0.77 0.64 1.36
N PHE A 196 -0.39 -0.39 2.10
CA PHE A 196 -0.51 -0.50 3.55
C PHE A 196 0.89 -0.78 4.11
N PRO A 197 1.62 0.23 4.62
CA PRO A 197 3.01 0.07 5.05
C PRO A 197 3.20 -1.04 6.09
N LYS A 198 2.18 -1.28 6.93
CA LYS A 198 2.17 -2.30 7.98
C LYS A 198 1.62 -3.66 7.53
N TYR A 199 1.40 -3.89 6.23
CA TYR A 199 0.88 -5.16 5.73
C TYR A 199 1.90 -6.29 5.87
N ARG A 200 1.61 -7.23 6.78
CA ARG A 200 2.51 -8.33 7.16
C ARG A 200 3.08 -9.18 6.01
N HIS A 201 2.36 -9.29 4.89
CA HIS A 201 2.82 -10.08 3.75
C HIS A 201 3.73 -9.31 2.78
N GLY A 202 3.96 -8.01 3.03
CA GLY A 202 4.87 -7.19 2.24
C GLY A 202 4.42 -7.03 0.78
N GLY A 203 5.40 -7.03 -0.13
CA GLY A 203 5.21 -6.86 -1.57
C GLY A 203 4.67 -5.48 -1.93
N ALA A 204 4.04 -5.39 -3.11
CA ALA A 204 3.54 -4.12 -3.62
C ALA A 204 2.50 -3.46 -2.70
N ILE A 205 1.65 -4.26 -2.04
CA ILE A 205 0.71 -3.80 -1.01
C ILE A 205 1.46 -3.28 0.21
N GLY A 206 2.56 -3.92 0.63
CA GLY A 206 3.43 -3.41 1.69
C GLY A 206 4.22 -2.14 1.31
N GLY A 207 4.17 -1.72 0.05
CA GLY A 207 4.87 -0.55 -0.44
C GLY A 207 6.29 -0.81 -0.90
N SER A 208 6.63 -2.05 -1.30
CA SER A 208 7.93 -2.36 -1.89
C SER A 208 8.22 -1.44 -3.08
N ASP A 209 9.47 -0.99 -3.18
CA ASP A 209 9.93 -0.09 -4.24
C ASP A 209 10.00 -0.80 -5.60
N MET A 210 10.37 -2.08 -5.58
CA MET A 210 10.35 -2.96 -6.75
C MET A 210 9.04 -3.74 -6.79
N ILE A 211 8.29 -3.57 -7.88
CA ILE A 211 7.04 -4.30 -8.13
C ILE A 211 7.26 -5.24 -9.31
N ASP A 212 7.13 -6.55 -9.06
CA ASP A 212 7.07 -7.54 -10.13
C ASP A 212 5.66 -7.54 -10.73
N GLU A 213 5.50 -6.82 -11.84
CA GLU A 213 4.22 -6.71 -12.54
C GLU A 213 3.66 -8.07 -12.99
N LYS A 214 4.53 -9.05 -13.30
CA LYS A 214 4.06 -10.39 -13.69
C LYS A 214 3.49 -11.13 -12.49
N ALA A 215 4.19 -11.07 -11.35
CA ALA A 215 3.72 -11.67 -10.12
C ALA A 215 2.41 -11.03 -9.65
N GLU A 216 2.27 -9.71 -9.76
CA GLU A 216 1.03 -9.01 -9.40
C GLU A 216 -0.13 -9.36 -10.33
N HIS A 217 0.09 -9.42 -11.65
CA HIS A 217 -0.92 -9.90 -12.60
C HIS A 217 -1.34 -11.34 -12.33
N GLN A 218 -0.40 -12.23 -11.99
CA GLN A 218 -0.69 -13.61 -11.67
C GLN A 218 -1.50 -13.72 -10.37
N ARG A 219 -1.16 -12.94 -9.34
CA ARG A 219 -1.94 -12.86 -8.09
C ARG A 219 -3.36 -12.37 -8.35
N GLN A 220 -3.53 -11.32 -9.15
CA GLN A 220 -4.86 -10.80 -9.51
C GLN A 220 -5.68 -11.85 -10.28
N ALA A 221 -5.06 -12.60 -11.19
CA ALA A 221 -5.73 -13.69 -11.90
C ALA A 221 -6.18 -14.81 -10.95
N GLN A 222 -5.32 -15.20 -10.00
CA GLN A 222 -5.65 -16.19 -8.97
C GLN A 222 -6.79 -15.71 -8.05
N ASP A 223 -6.74 -14.46 -7.59
CA ASP A 223 -7.81 -13.86 -6.78
C ASP A 223 -9.15 -13.93 -7.54
N ILE A 224 -9.16 -13.57 -8.84
CA ILE A 224 -10.35 -13.64 -9.70
C ILE A 224 -10.86 -15.09 -9.84
N GLU A 225 -9.98 -16.06 -10.08
CA GLU A 225 -10.32 -17.48 -10.17
C GLU A 225 -10.91 -18.01 -8.85
N GLU A 226 -10.36 -17.61 -7.71
CA GLU A 226 -10.86 -17.98 -6.38
C GLU A 226 -12.23 -17.36 -6.10
N PHE A 227 -12.41 -16.07 -6.40
CA PHE A 227 -13.68 -15.35 -6.19
C PHE A 227 -14.81 -15.84 -7.11
N LEU A 228 -14.51 -16.09 -8.39
CA LEU A 228 -15.50 -16.59 -9.33
C LEU A 228 -15.77 -18.08 -9.14
N GLY A 229 -14.76 -18.80 -8.64
CA GLY A 229 -14.79 -20.24 -8.40
C GLY A 229 -15.11 -21.08 -9.63
N ASP A 230 -14.91 -22.38 -9.48
CA ASP A 230 -15.43 -23.40 -10.40
C ASP A 230 -16.98 -23.38 -10.48
N ASP A 231 -17.63 -22.80 -9.47
CA ASP A 231 -19.06 -22.96 -9.24
C ASP A 231 -19.92 -22.03 -10.10
N ILE A 232 -19.43 -20.83 -10.46
CA ILE A 232 -20.14 -19.96 -11.42
C ILE A 232 -20.13 -20.59 -12.82
N TYR A 233 -18.97 -21.06 -13.29
CA TYR A 233 -18.87 -21.73 -14.58
C TYR A 233 -19.68 -23.03 -14.60
N LYS A 234 -19.59 -23.87 -13.56
CA LYS A 234 -20.45 -25.06 -13.41
C LYS A 234 -21.92 -24.68 -13.30
N ALA A 235 -22.30 -23.60 -12.62
CA ALA A 235 -23.69 -23.13 -12.54
C ALA A 235 -24.22 -22.60 -13.88
N LEU A 236 -23.43 -21.85 -14.63
CA LEU A 236 -23.76 -21.38 -15.98
C LEU A 236 -23.90 -22.56 -16.95
N GLN A 237 -23.00 -23.54 -16.87
CA GLN A 237 -23.05 -24.76 -17.67
C GLN A 237 -24.26 -25.63 -17.29
N ARG A 238 -24.57 -25.80 -16.00
CA ARG A 238 -25.79 -26.45 -15.50
C ARG A 238 -27.05 -25.74 -16.02
N ARG A 239 -27.09 -24.40 -16.03
CA ARG A 239 -28.20 -23.62 -16.59
C ARG A 239 -28.34 -23.81 -18.10
N LYS A 240 -27.22 -23.85 -18.85
CA LYS A 240 -27.21 -24.12 -20.30
C LYS A 240 -27.74 -25.51 -20.62
N LEU A 241 -27.26 -26.54 -19.92
CA LEU A 241 -27.70 -27.94 -20.08
C LEU A 241 -29.19 -28.11 -19.74
N LYS A 242 -29.64 -27.51 -18.63
CA LYS A 242 -31.06 -27.53 -18.24
C LYS A 242 -31.95 -26.88 -19.29
N ARG A 243 -31.51 -25.75 -19.87
CA ARG A 243 -32.24 -25.07 -20.95
C ARG A 243 -32.31 -25.93 -22.22
N GLN A 244 -31.22 -26.60 -22.60
CA GLN A 244 -31.21 -27.51 -23.76
C GLN A 244 -32.10 -28.74 -23.55
N SER A 245 -32.13 -29.30 -22.34
CA SER A 245 -33.02 -30.43 -22.01
C SER A 245 -34.49 -30.06 -22.13
N ILE A 246 -34.89 -28.89 -21.62
CA ILE A 246 -36.28 -28.42 -21.69
C ILE A 246 -36.72 -28.23 -23.14
N ILE A 247 -35.87 -27.60 -23.97
CA ILE A 247 -36.15 -27.40 -25.40
C ILE A 247 -36.31 -28.75 -26.11
N ARG A 248 -35.47 -29.74 -25.78
CA ARG A 248 -35.54 -31.09 -26.36
C ARG A 248 -36.81 -31.83 -25.93
N ASP A 249 -37.21 -31.71 -24.67
CA ASP A 249 -38.40 -32.37 -24.13
C ASP A 249 -39.70 -31.74 -24.69
N GLU A 250 -39.74 -30.41 -24.86
CA GLU A 250 -40.85 -29.71 -25.51
C GLU A 250 -40.95 -30.07 -26.99
N ALA A 251 -39.82 -30.13 -27.71
CA ALA A 251 -39.79 -30.57 -29.11
C ALA A 251 -40.25 -32.03 -29.26
N MET A 252 -39.83 -32.92 -28.36
CA MET A 252 -40.24 -34.32 -28.33
C MET A 252 -41.74 -34.47 -28.05
N LYS A 253 -42.28 -33.74 -27.07
CA LYS A 253 -43.72 -33.72 -26.77
C LYS A 253 -44.54 -33.22 -27.96
N LYS A 254 -44.06 -32.18 -28.65
CA LYS A 254 -44.70 -31.65 -29.85
C LYS A 254 -44.72 -32.69 -30.98
N ALA A 255 -43.60 -33.37 -31.22
CA ALA A 255 -43.49 -34.42 -32.24
C ALA A 255 -44.41 -35.63 -31.94
N LEU A 256 -44.53 -36.04 -30.68
CA LEU A 256 -45.46 -37.10 -30.27
C LEU A 256 -46.92 -36.69 -30.48
N SER A 257 -47.29 -35.46 -30.12
CA SER A 257 -48.64 -34.92 -30.32
C SER A 257 -49.02 -34.83 -31.81
N GLU A 258 -48.08 -34.39 -32.66
CA GLU A 258 -48.30 -34.32 -34.11
C GLU A 258 -48.47 -35.71 -34.74
N ARG A 259 -47.68 -36.70 -34.29
CA ARG A 259 -47.81 -38.11 -34.72
C ARG A 259 -49.16 -38.71 -34.33
N ASP A 260 -49.62 -38.46 -33.10
CA ASP A 260 -50.88 -39.01 -32.61
C ASP A 260 -52.09 -38.37 -33.33
N LYS A 261 -52.02 -37.07 -33.66
CA LYS A 261 -52.99 -36.39 -34.54
C LYS A 261 -53.01 -36.98 -35.95
N ALA A 262 -51.85 -37.29 -36.52
CA ALA A 262 -51.75 -37.90 -37.85
C ALA A 262 -52.31 -39.34 -37.89
N ARG A 263 -52.25 -40.07 -36.77
CA ARG A 263 -52.83 -41.42 -36.63
C ARG A 263 -54.34 -41.45 -36.39
N GLY A 264 -54.92 -40.36 -35.89
CA GLY A 264 -56.37 -40.23 -35.66
C GLY A 264 -57.20 -39.89 -36.90
N GLY A 265 -56.58 -39.73 -38.07
CA GLY A 265 -57.25 -39.37 -39.32
C GLY A 265 -57.32 -40.52 -40.33
N SER A 266 -58.18 -41.51 -40.08
CA SER A 266 -58.76 -42.35 -41.15
C SER A 266 -60.07 -42.98 -40.65
N PRO A 267 -61.25 -42.48 -41.06
CA PRO A 267 -62.47 -43.26 -41.03
C PRO A 267 -62.37 -44.32 -42.13
N ILE A 268 -62.45 -45.59 -41.72
CA ILE A 268 -62.73 -46.70 -42.62
C ILE A 268 -64.16 -46.49 -43.14
N ASN A 269 -64.29 -46.29 -44.46
CA ASN A 269 -65.52 -46.60 -45.19
C ASN A 269 -65.38 -48.02 -45.73
#